data_AF-A0A956DEF7-F1
#
_entry.id   AF-A0A956DEF7-F1
#
_cell.length_a   1.000
_cell.length_b   1.000
_cell.length_c   1.000
_cell.angle_alpha   90.00
_cell.angle_beta   90.00
_cell.angle_gamma   90.00
#
_symmetry.space_group_name_H-M   'P 1'
#
loop_
_entity.id
_entity.type
_entity.pdbx_description
1 polymer ?
#
loop_
_entity_poly.entity_id
_entity_poly.type
_entity_poly.pdbx_seq_one_letter_code
_entity_poly.pdbx_strand_id
1 'polypeptide(L)'
;MDGKRTGRLAAALVLWPTLALARPVAPSVLCDTWPEAADCRGRLVGCETCHRSTWPADWNSFGVAVGLALPDGVVDEATFAAGLPEALAAVASRDSDRDGVDDLDELLAGTNPGDRSDVWLWCAPTERPLQTDTPLREGYDFRAALTRASILYCGRSASYDELAAMDALGDDAA
;
A
#
# COMPACT_ATOMS: atom_id res chain seq x y z
N MET A 1 10.04 64.79 -41.76
CA MET A 1 9.85 63.32 -41.90
C MET A 1 9.99 62.73 -40.51
N ASP A 2 8.89 62.71 -39.75
CA ASP A 2 8.87 62.24 -38.35
C ASP A 2 8.48 60.77 -38.28
N GLY A 3 9.42 59.94 -37.84
CA GLY A 3 9.22 58.50 -37.64
C GLY A 3 8.64 58.20 -36.25
N LYS A 4 7.37 57.79 -36.20
CA LYS A 4 6.70 57.27 -35.00
C LYS A 4 7.31 55.93 -34.58
N ARG A 5 7.85 55.86 -33.37
CA ARG A 5 8.24 54.60 -32.71
C ARG A 5 6.99 53.93 -32.12
N THR A 6 6.60 52.80 -32.69
CA THR A 6 5.57 51.90 -32.12
C THR A 6 6.19 51.04 -31.04
N GLY A 7 5.83 51.27 -29.78
CA GLY A 7 6.19 50.41 -28.65
C GLY A 7 5.41 49.10 -28.66
N ARG A 8 6.11 47.97 -28.59
CA ARG A 8 5.51 46.65 -28.39
C ARG A 8 5.30 46.41 -26.90
N LEU A 9 4.05 46.30 -26.47
CA LEU A 9 3.67 45.79 -25.15
C LEU A 9 3.88 44.27 -25.15
N ALA A 10 4.86 43.80 -24.38
CA ALA A 10 5.03 42.38 -24.09
C ALA A 10 4.08 42.00 -22.94
N ALA A 11 3.05 41.21 -23.23
CA ALA A 11 2.18 40.62 -22.22
C ALA A 11 2.91 39.43 -21.57
N ALA A 12 3.26 39.57 -20.29
CA ALA A 12 3.81 38.47 -19.50
C ALA A 12 2.69 37.52 -19.08
N LEU A 13 2.69 36.30 -19.63
CA LEU A 13 1.84 35.20 -19.17
C LEU A 13 2.36 34.73 -17.81
N VAL A 14 1.63 35.00 -16.74
CA VAL A 14 1.92 34.45 -15.41
C VAL A 14 1.31 33.05 -15.35
N LEU A 15 2.12 32.00 -15.46
CA LEU A 15 1.69 30.64 -15.14
C LEU A 15 1.61 30.51 -13.62
N TRP A 16 0.39 30.36 -13.09
CA TRP A 16 0.17 29.98 -11.70
C TRP A 16 0.36 28.47 -11.61
N PRO A 17 1.31 27.95 -10.80
CA PRO A 17 1.40 26.53 -10.57
C PRO A 17 0.15 26.09 -9.79
N THR A 18 -0.64 25.22 -10.39
CA THR A 18 -1.67 24.48 -9.65
C THR A 18 -0.95 23.56 -8.68
N LEU A 19 -0.89 23.97 -7.41
CA LEU A 19 -0.47 23.08 -6.33
C LEU A 19 -1.51 21.96 -6.27
N ALA A 20 -1.14 20.76 -6.73
CA ALA A 20 -1.85 19.54 -6.40
C ALA A 20 -1.64 19.29 -4.90
N LEU A 21 -2.47 19.92 -4.08
CA LEU A 21 -2.51 19.68 -2.65
C LEU A 21 -2.98 18.24 -2.46
N ALA A 22 -2.12 17.41 -1.84
CA ALA A 22 -2.53 16.12 -1.32
C ALA A 22 -3.80 16.30 -0.49
N ARG A 23 -4.71 15.32 -0.49
CA ARG A 23 -5.94 15.34 0.32
C ARG A 23 -5.63 14.72 1.69
N PRO A 24 -5.26 15.51 2.72
CA PRO A 24 -4.73 14.96 3.98
C PRO A 24 -5.78 14.19 4.79
N VAL A 25 -7.06 14.34 4.46
CA VAL A 25 -8.18 13.64 5.10
C VAL A 25 -8.31 12.18 4.67
N ALA A 26 -7.64 11.77 3.58
CA ALA A 26 -7.83 10.43 3.03
C ALA A 26 -7.45 9.30 4.01
N PRO A 27 -6.30 9.36 4.74
CA PRO A 27 -5.94 8.31 5.69
C PRO A 27 -6.95 8.14 6.83
N SER A 28 -7.51 9.24 7.36
CA SER A 28 -8.52 9.14 8.41
C SER A 28 -9.82 8.55 7.90
N VAL A 29 -10.28 8.99 6.72
CA VAL A 29 -11.52 8.46 6.13
C VAL A 29 -11.38 6.98 5.77
N LEU A 30 -10.21 6.53 5.30
CA LEU A 30 -9.95 5.11 5.07
C LEU A 30 -10.06 4.31 6.38
N CYS A 31 -9.43 4.79 7.46
CA CYS A 31 -9.52 4.10 8.75
C CYS A 31 -10.90 4.18 9.41
N ASP A 32 -11.70 5.20 9.11
CA ASP A 32 -13.10 5.24 9.52
C ASP A 32 -13.96 4.25 8.71
N THR A 33 -13.60 4.01 7.44
CA THR A 33 -14.29 3.07 6.54
C THR A 33 -13.96 1.62 6.89
N TRP A 34 -12.70 1.32 7.21
CA TRP A 34 -12.19 -0.01 7.56
C TRP A 34 -11.31 0.03 8.82
N PRO A 35 -11.89 0.17 10.01
CA PRO A 35 -11.13 0.28 11.25
C PRO A 35 -10.31 -0.98 11.60
N GLU A 36 -10.65 -2.12 11.00
CA GLU A 36 -10.01 -3.41 11.19
C GLU A 36 -8.73 -3.59 10.37
N ALA A 37 -8.51 -2.74 9.36
CA ALA A 37 -7.30 -2.72 8.55
C ALA A 37 -6.07 -2.68 9.48
N ALA A 38 -5.05 -3.47 9.16
CA ALA A 38 -3.92 -3.71 10.06
C ALA A 38 -3.26 -2.39 10.51
N ASP A 39 -3.18 -1.45 9.58
CA ASP A 39 -2.55 -0.15 9.75
C ASP A 39 -3.43 0.88 10.46
N CYS A 40 -4.72 0.64 10.62
CA CYS A 40 -5.63 1.54 11.32
C CYS A 40 -5.65 1.34 12.85
N ARG A 41 -4.99 0.29 13.35
CA ARG A 41 -4.91 -0.02 14.79
C ARG A 41 -3.88 0.86 15.48
N GLY A 42 -4.30 2.07 15.87
CA GLY A 42 -3.47 2.99 16.65
C GLY A 42 -2.54 3.88 15.84
N ARG A 43 -2.66 3.87 14.50
CA ARG A 43 -2.03 4.83 13.58
C ARG A 43 -2.95 5.07 12.38
N LEU A 44 -2.59 6.05 11.55
CA LEU A 44 -3.19 6.22 10.23
C LEU A 44 -2.38 5.44 9.19
N VAL A 45 -3.03 5.05 8.10
CA VAL A 45 -2.34 4.51 6.92
C VAL A 45 -1.36 5.55 6.35
N GLY A 46 -0.25 5.07 5.79
CA GLY A 46 0.72 5.96 5.16
C GLY A 46 0.31 6.39 3.75
N CYS A 47 0.94 7.45 3.25
CA CYS A 47 0.66 7.99 1.92
C CYS A 47 0.88 6.97 0.80
N GLU A 48 1.83 6.06 1.02
CA GLU A 48 2.20 4.97 0.12
C GLU A 48 1.05 4.00 -0.19
N THR A 49 0.00 4.00 0.64
CA THR A 49 -1.24 3.24 0.38
C THR A 49 -1.87 3.64 -0.95
N CYS A 50 -1.83 4.93 -1.32
CA CYS A 50 -2.40 5.42 -2.58
C CYS A 50 -1.34 6.01 -3.54
N HIS A 51 -0.13 6.27 -3.07
CA HIS A 51 0.89 7.02 -3.80
C HIS A 51 2.19 6.25 -3.99
N ARG A 52 2.81 6.40 -5.16
CA ARG A 52 4.23 6.04 -5.37
C ARG A 52 5.17 7.18 -4.98
N SER A 53 4.67 8.41 -5.04
CA SER A 53 5.37 9.61 -4.57
C SER A 53 4.36 10.70 -4.25
N THR A 54 4.64 11.47 -3.20
CA THR A 54 3.85 12.67 -2.85
C THR A 54 4.44 13.95 -3.46
N TRP A 55 5.68 13.90 -3.95
CA TRP A 55 6.32 15.02 -4.65
C TRP A 55 7.41 14.54 -5.63
N PRO A 56 7.20 14.66 -6.95
CA PRO A 56 5.94 15.01 -7.61
C PRO A 56 4.85 13.98 -7.28
N ALA A 57 3.58 14.41 -7.27
CA ALA A 57 2.46 13.52 -6.97
C ALA A 57 2.37 12.43 -8.06
N ASP A 58 2.43 11.18 -7.62
CA ASP A 58 2.28 9.99 -8.45
C ASP A 58 1.47 8.93 -7.70
N TRP A 59 0.52 8.31 -8.40
CA TRP A 59 -0.42 7.35 -7.81
C TRP A 59 0.06 5.92 -8.07
N ASN A 60 -0.15 5.03 -7.09
CA ASN A 60 -0.03 3.59 -7.31
C ASN A 60 -1.33 3.06 -7.97
N SER A 61 -1.40 1.76 -8.28
CA SER A 61 -2.58 1.18 -8.93
C SER A 61 -3.85 1.31 -8.08
N PHE A 62 -3.76 1.08 -6.77
CA PHE A 62 -4.88 1.25 -5.84
C PHE A 62 -5.41 2.70 -5.81
N GLY A 63 -4.52 3.68 -5.66
CA GLY A 63 -4.87 5.10 -5.67
C GLY A 63 -5.53 5.53 -6.98
N VAL A 64 -5.11 4.98 -8.12
CA VAL A 64 -5.79 5.18 -9.41
C VAL A 64 -7.18 4.53 -9.41
N ALA A 65 -7.32 3.31 -8.91
CA ALA A 65 -8.61 2.63 -8.83
C ALA A 65 -9.62 3.39 -7.97
N VAL A 66 -9.20 3.83 -6.76
CA VAL A 66 -10.01 4.67 -5.87
C VAL A 66 -10.37 5.99 -6.56
N GLY A 67 -9.41 6.64 -7.21
CA GLY A 67 -9.63 7.89 -7.93
C GLY A 67 -10.66 7.78 -9.06
N LEU A 68 -10.71 6.64 -9.75
CA LEU A 68 -11.70 6.35 -10.80
C LEU A 68 -13.08 5.94 -10.24
N ALA A 69 -13.12 5.47 -8.99
CA ALA A 69 -14.36 5.09 -8.31
C ALA A 69 -15.02 6.26 -7.56
N LEU A 70 -14.33 7.40 -7.42
CA LEU A 70 -14.92 8.60 -6.83
C LEU A 70 -16.13 9.09 -7.65
N PRO A 71 -17.19 9.58 -6.98
CA PRO A 71 -18.34 10.13 -7.68
C PRO A 71 -17.97 11.38 -8.48
N ASP A 72 -18.72 11.62 -9.55
CA ASP A 72 -18.58 12.85 -10.34
C ASP A 72 -18.80 14.09 -9.44
N GLY A 73 -18.10 15.19 -9.77
CA GLY A 73 -18.29 16.46 -9.09
C GLY A 73 -17.54 16.61 -7.75
N VAL A 74 -16.62 15.70 -7.42
CA VAL A 74 -15.64 15.92 -6.33
C VAL A 74 -14.70 17.06 -6.72
N VAL A 75 -14.87 18.21 -6.07
CA VAL A 75 -14.13 19.45 -6.38
C VAL A 75 -13.34 19.98 -5.19
N ASP A 76 -13.78 19.67 -3.97
CA ASP A 76 -13.21 20.16 -2.73
C ASP A 76 -12.96 19.03 -1.72
N GLU A 77 -12.43 19.37 -0.55
CA GLU A 77 -12.10 18.38 0.48
C GLU A 77 -13.35 17.75 1.12
N ALA A 78 -14.45 18.51 1.23
CA ALA A 78 -15.69 18.04 1.83
C ALA A 78 -16.39 17.01 0.93
N THR A 79 -16.51 17.31 -0.36
CA THR A 79 -17.05 16.39 -1.38
C THR A 79 -16.15 15.17 -1.55
N PHE A 80 -14.83 15.34 -1.48
CA PHE A 80 -13.88 14.23 -1.48
C PHE A 80 -14.07 13.31 -0.26
N ALA A 81 -14.09 13.85 0.96
CA ALA A 81 -14.25 13.06 2.19
C ALA A 81 -15.59 12.33 2.24
N ALA A 82 -16.66 12.93 1.70
CA ALA A 82 -17.98 12.30 1.62
C ALA A 82 -18.06 11.17 0.58
N GLY A 83 -17.35 11.31 -0.56
CA GLY A 83 -17.36 10.33 -1.65
C GLY A 83 -16.36 9.18 -1.47
N LEU A 84 -15.30 9.40 -0.70
CA LEU A 84 -14.22 8.42 -0.54
C LEU A 84 -14.68 7.07 0.06
N PRO A 85 -15.57 6.99 1.06
CA PRO A 85 -16.03 5.70 1.59
C PRO A 85 -16.72 4.81 0.53
N GLU A 86 -17.53 5.42 -0.35
CA GLU A 86 -18.19 4.70 -1.44
C GLU A 86 -17.18 4.23 -2.49
N ALA A 87 -16.21 5.08 -2.84
CA ALA A 87 -15.13 4.72 -3.76
C ALA A 87 -14.27 3.57 -3.23
N LEU A 88 -13.92 3.61 -1.93
CA LEU A 88 -13.19 2.54 -1.24
C LEU A 88 -13.98 1.22 -1.27
N ALA A 89 -15.27 1.25 -0.93
CA ALA A 89 -16.13 0.07 -1.00
C ALA A 89 -16.24 -0.50 -2.43
N ALA A 90 -16.27 0.35 -3.45
CA ALA A 90 -16.35 -0.07 -4.85
C ALA A 90 -15.09 -0.77 -5.35
N VAL A 91 -13.93 -0.51 -4.74
CA VAL A 91 -12.65 -1.16 -5.10
C VAL A 91 -12.29 -2.33 -4.19
N ALA A 92 -12.99 -2.56 -3.09
CA ALA A 92 -12.64 -3.54 -2.06
C ALA A 92 -12.35 -4.96 -2.58
N SER A 93 -13.11 -5.43 -3.58
CA SER A 93 -12.97 -6.77 -4.19
C SER A 93 -12.24 -6.73 -5.54
N ARG A 94 -11.45 -5.69 -5.79
CA ARG A 94 -10.58 -5.62 -6.98
C ARG A 94 -9.20 -6.09 -6.57
N ASP A 95 -8.42 -6.51 -7.56
CA ASP A 95 -6.99 -6.78 -7.44
C ASP A 95 -6.27 -5.68 -8.25
N SER A 96 -6.01 -4.55 -7.61
CA SER A 96 -5.59 -3.32 -8.29
C SER A 96 -4.21 -3.46 -8.93
N ASP A 97 -3.27 -4.13 -8.25
CA ASP A 97 -1.90 -4.33 -8.71
C ASP A 97 -1.66 -5.67 -9.45
N ARG A 98 -2.68 -6.53 -9.51
CA ARG A 98 -2.70 -7.82 -10.22
C ARG A 98 -1.78 -8.85 -9.62
N ASP A 99 -1.65 -8.85 -8.31
CA ASP A 99 -0.87 -9.81 -7.55
C ASP A 99 -1.68 -11.07 -7.18
N GLY A 100 -3.01 -10.96 -7.30
CA GLY A 100 -4.01 -11.99 -7.10
C GLY A 100 -4.73 -11.97 -5.75
N VAL A 101 -4.55 -10.93 -4.94
CA VAL A 101 -5.27 -10.69 -3.69
C VAL A 101 -6.25 -9.52 -3.89
N ASP A 102 -7.40 -9.56 -3.21
CA ASP A 102 -8.34 -8.44 -3.23
C ASP A 102 -7.81 -7.27 -2.37
N ASP A 103 -8.00 -6.03 -2.83
CA ASP A 103 -7.47 -4.81 -2.23
C ASP A 103 -7.84 -4.68 -0.74
N LEU A 104 -9.05 -5.09 -0.34
CA LEU A 104 -9.46 -5.07 1.07
C LEU A 104 -8.75 -6.16 1.89
N ASP A 105 -8.58 -7.35 1.34
CA ASP A 105 -7.89 -8.45 2.03
C ASP A 105 -6.42 -8.07 2.30
N GLU A 106 -5.79 -7.35 1.38
CA GLU A 106 -4.47 -6.76 1.56
C GLU A 106 -4.42 -5.74 2.71
N LEU A 107 -5.35 -4.78 2.74
CA LEU A 107 -5.42 -3.80 3.82
C LEU A 107 -5.67 -4.45 5.19
N LEU A 108 -6.46 -5.53 5.23
CA LEU A 108 -6.70 -6.32 6.44
C LEU A 108 -5.46 -7.13 6.85
N ALA A 109 -4.69 -7.63 5.88
CA ALA A 109 -3.43 -8.34 6.10
C ALA A 109 -2.25 -7.40 6.44
N GLY A 110 -2.37 -6.11 6.11
CA GLY A 110 -1.33 -5.10 6.29
C GLY A 110 -0.32 -5.05 5.14
N THR A 111 -0.77 -5.37 3.93
CA THR A 111 -0.02 -5.22 2.68
C THR A 111 -0.54 -4.05 1.86
N ASN A 112 0.24 -3.59 0.89
CA ASN A 112 -0.10 -2.46 0.04
C ASN A 112 -0.80 -2.90 -1.26
N PRO A 113 -2.11 -2.57 -1.44
CA PRO A 113 -2.88 -2.96 -2.63
C PRO A 113 -2.45 -2.29 -3.94
N GLY A 114 -1.48 -1.37 -3.86
CA GLY A 114 -0.86 -0.72 -4.99
C GLY A 114 0.52 -1.25 -5.36
N ASP A 115 1.05 -2.25 -4.64
CA ASP A 115 2.40 -2.78 -4.81
C ASP A 115 2.42 -4.32 -4.83
N ARG A 116 2.47 -4.86 -6.05
CA ARG A 116 2.50 -6.30 -6.35
C ARG A 116 3.62 -7.09 -5.66
N SER A 117 4.64 -6.39 -5.16
CA SER A 117 5.77 -6.98 -4.44
C SER A 117 5.57 -7.04 -2.92
N ASP A 118 4.57 -6.34 -2.38
CA ASP A 118 4.21 -6.31 -0.97
C ASP A 118 3.18 -7.40 -0.61
N VAL A 119 3.05 -8.44 -1.43
CA VAL A 119 2.10 -9.53 -1.17
C VAL A 119 2.52 -10.36 0.05
N TRP A 120 1.59 -10.60 0.98
CA TRP A 120 1.81 -11.60 2.00
C TRP A 120 1.71 -12.98 1.32
N LEU A 121 2.82 -13.72 1.34
CA LEU A 121 3.00 -15.00 0.63
C LEU A 121 1.90 -16.05 0.90
N TRP A 122 1.08 -15.88 1.94
CA TRP A 122 -0.01 -16.78 2.32
C TRP A 122 -1.39 -16.35 1.77
N CYS A 123 -1.55 -15.09 1.34
CA CYS A 123 -2.77 -14.60 0.69
C CYS A 123 -2.68 -14.61 -0.84
N ALA A 124 -1.47 -14.62 -1.41
CA ALA A 124 -1.28 -14.73 -2.86
C ALA A 124 -1.98 -16.00 -3.40
N PRO A 125 -2.59 -15.95 -4.60
CA PRO A 125 -3.06 -17.17 -5.24
C PRO A 125 -1.90 -18.13 -5.38
N THR A 126 -2.17 -19.39 -5.07
CA THR A 126 -1.23 -20.53 -5.11
C THR A 126 -0.49 -20.73 -6.44
N GLU A 127 -0.79 -19.92 -7.47
CA GLU A 127 -0.07 -19.85 -8.74
C GLU A 127 1.32 -19.23 -8.63
N ARG A 128 1.58 -18.42 -7.59
CA ARG A 128 2.92 -18.31 -7.03
C ARG A 128 3.00 -19.40 -5.96
N PRO A 129 3.53 -20.60 -6.24
CA PRO A 129 4.02 -21.42 -5.15
C PRO A 129 4.88 -20.50 -4.28
N LEU A 130 4.85 -20.69 -2.95
CA LEU A 130 5.91 -20.19 -2.09
C LEU A 130 7.18 -20.32 -2.92
N GLN A 131 7.94 -19.25 -3.15
CA GLN A 131 9.26 -19.40 -3.73
C GLN A 131 10.08 -20.15 -2.67
N THR A 132 9.84 -21.45 -2.53
CA THR A 132 10.65 -22.45 -1.85
C THR A 132 12.04 -22.47 -2.45
N ASP A 133 12.16 -21.92 -3.66
CA ASP A 133 13.38 -21.75 -4.42
C ASP A 133 14.09 -20.43 -4.10
N THR A 134 13.56 -19.58 -3.21
CA THR A 134 14.38 -18.52 -2.62
C THR A 134 15.43 -19.25 -1.80
N PRO A 135 16.70 -19.30 -2.25
CA PRO A 135 17.70 -20.05 -1.52
C PRO A 135 17.82 -19.38 -0.17
N LEU A 136 17.45 -20.10 0.89
CA LEU A 136 17.77 -19.67 2.24
C LEU A 136 19.27 -19.41 2.27
N ARG A 137 19.65 -18.27 2.83
CA ARG A 137 21.05 -17.91 2.90
C ARG A 137 21.82 -19.04 3.58
N GLU A 138 22.96 -19.43 3.03
CA GLU A 138 23.83 -20.41 3.67
C GLU A 138 24.05 -20.03 5.14
N GLY A 139 23.80 -20.99 6.04
CA GLY A 139 23.81 -20.75 7.50
C GLY A 139 22.52 -20.14 8.07
N TYR A 140 21.37 -20.26 7.40
CA TYR A 140 20.08 -19.89 7.99
C TYR A 140 19.78 -20.74 9.23
N ASP A 141 19.56 -20.09 10.37
CA ASP A 141 19.29 -20.75 11.65
C ASP A 141 17.78 -20.88 11.88
N PHE A 142 17.22 -22.02 11.47
CA PHE A 142 15.80 -22.33 11.66
C PHE A 142 15.39 -22.37 13.13
N ARG A 143 16.32 -22.72 14.03
CA ARG A 143 16.06 -22.79 15.47
C ARG A 143 15.86 -21.39 16.05
N ALA A 144 16.71 -20.45 15.65
CA ALA A 144 16.56 -19.04 16.00
C ALA A 144 15.30 -18.42 15.38
N ALA A 145 14.96 -18.80 14.14
CA ALA A 145 13.75 -18.36 13.47
C ALA A 145 12.49 -18.84 14.22
N LEU A 146 12.41 -20.14 14.55
CA LEU A 146 11.31 -20.71 15.32
C LEU A 146 11.18 -20.05 16.70
N THR A 147 12.29 -19.90 17.42
CA THR A 147 12.29 -19.25 18.73
C THR A 147 11.74 -17.83 18.67
N ARG A 148 12.16 -17.04 17.67
CA ARG A 148 11.66 -15.67 17.46
C ARG A 148 10.17 -15.66 17.13
N ALA A 149 9.73 -16.55 16.24
CA ALA A 149 8.32 -16.66 15.87
C ALA A 149 7.45 -17.02 17.09
N SER A 150 7.87 -17.99 17.90
CA SER A 150 7.16 -18.36 19.14
C SER A 150 7.06 -17.19 20.12
N ILE A 151 8.12 -16.40 20.28
CA ILE A 151 8.09 -15.23 21.16
C ILE A 151 7.11 -14.19 20.63
N LEU A 152 7.18 -13.88 19.33
CA LEU A 152 6.43 -12.79 18.72
C LEU A 152 4.92 -13.10 18.64
N TYR A 153 4.58 -14.33 18.25
CA TYR A 153 3.19 -14.70 17.96
C TYR A 153 2.53 -15.52 19.07
N CYS A 154 3.30 -16.25 19.88
CA CYS A 154 2.77 -17.08 20.97
C CYS A 154 3.09 -16.55 22.37
N GLY A 155 3.89 -15.47 22.49
CA GLY A 155 4.26 -14.87 23.77
C GLY A 155 5.12 -15.78 24.66
N ARG A 156 5.71 -16.85 24.10
CA ARG A 156 6.56 -17.80 24.82
C ARG A 156 7.72 -18.24 23.96
N SER A 157 8.83 -18.65 24.58
CA SER A 157 9.89 -19.35 23.85
C SER A 157 9.38 -20.67 23.28
N ALA A 158 10.01 -21.12 22.20
CA ALA A 158 9.86 -22.49 21.71
C ALA A 158 10.29 -23.47 22.81
N SER A 159 9.55 -24.57 22.94
CA SER A 159 9.86 -25.66 23.85
C SER A 159 11.00 -26.52 23.29
N TYR A 160 11.59 -27.37 24.13
CA TYR A 160 12.59 -28.32 23.67
C TYR A 160 12.05 -29.24 22.56
N ASP A 161 10.83 -29.76 22.73
CA ASP A 161 10.21 -30.68 21.77
C ASP A 161 9.94 -29.99 20.41
N GLU A 162 9.56 -28.71 20.42
CA GLU A 162 9.36 -27.92 19.20
C GLU A 162 10.67 -27.69 18.45
N LEU A 163 11.75 -27.39 19.18
CA LEU A 163 13.08 -27.22 18.58
C LEU A 163 13.62 -28.55 18.04
N ALA A 164 13.42 -29.65 18.77
CA ALA A 164 13.84 -30.98 18.31
C ALA A 164 13.08 -31.43 17.06
N ALA A 165 11.78 -31.13 16.97
CA ALA A 165 10.99 -31.39 15.78
C ALA A 165 11.45 -30.56 14.56
N MET A 166 11.85 -29.30 14.77
CA MET A 166 12.41 -28.45 13.72
C MET A 166 13.75 -28.98 13.21
N ASP A 167 14.63 -29.41 14.11
CA ASP A 167 15.93 -29.98 13.74
C ASP A 167 15.75 -31.25 12.87
N ALA A 168 14.79 -32.11 13.22
CA ALA A 168 14.49 -33.33 12.46
C ALA A 168 14.01 -33.05 11.01
N LEU A 169 13.30 -31.95 10.79
CA LEU A 169 12.87 -31.54 9.43
C LEU A 169 14.02 -31.02 8.58
N GLY A 170 15.06 -30.45 9.20
CA GLY A 170 16.25 -29.96 8.51
C GLY A 170 17.15 -31.08 8.00
N ASP A 171 17.19 -32.21 8.69
CA ASP A 171 18.00 -33.38 8.32
C ASP A 171 17.39 -34.16 7.13
N ASP A 172 16.07 -34.12 6.95
CA ASP A 172 15.36 -34.78 5.83
C ASP A 172 15.41 -33.97 4.51
N ALA A 173 15.84 -32.71 4.57
CA ALA A 173 15.88 -31.77 3.44
C ALA A 173 17.27 -31.62 2.79
N ALA A 174 18.29 -32.33 3.30
CA ALA A 174 19.68 -32.33 2.82
C ALA A 174 20.03 -33.62 2.04
#